data_AF-A0A955SRR8-F1
#
_entry.id   AF-A0A955SRR8-F1
#
_cell.length_a   1.000
_cell.length_b   1.000
_cell.length_c   1.000
_cell.angle_alpha   90.00
_cell.angle_beta   90.00
_cell.angle_gamma   90.00
#
_symmetry.space_group_name_H-M   'P 1'
#
loop_
_entity.id
_entity.type
_entity.pdbx_description
1 polymer ?
#
loop_
_entity_poly.entity_id
_entity_poly.type
_entity_poly.pdbx_seq_one_letter_code
_entity_poly.pdbx_strand_id
1 'polypeptide(L)'
;MSQLPATVVGFYQVLFQPVEWNHNWHANIDFLRDFENRLKTESDPLSDQKYRIPPSADQRQEAFEVEKKAHNDKPIFACAVRLGLLAHDSKSKFFLPLLDSSLNVFQHGGSPFNRLIDVDYFKVLPFGHVRMMFENGLVFRPGFLVNTEELVGFAHVPPPVLFKRDDLRWSPLERLIPSQELFEDGSPLGRMLVAEDVKTVHARLQEKFESIHIMGSPGVGKSTLMSSMILDDIKKGHGVAIIDPHGTVVTQVLQRLPDDCEDRVVFLSWADMDWVPLWNPLLVSDSRRSGRVVEELIAAFQSIMGASWGNRLEHLLRMSIRALCEIGSTSFLDLYSLLDSGPKNVNLIRRRIQQEYRT
;
A
#
# COMPACT_ATOMS: atom_id res chain seq x y z
N MET A 1 -1.02 -44.62 4.78
CA MET A 1 0.46 -44.58 4.95
C MET A 1 1.01 -45.98 4.72
N SER A 2 1.67 -46.21 3.59
CA SER A 2 2.41 -47.44 3.35
C SER A 2 3.59 -47.51 4.32
N GLN A 3 3.63 -48.54 5.16
CA GLN A 3 4.80 -48.78 6.00
C GLN A 3 5.95 -49.25 5.11
N LEU A 4 6.99 -48.43 4.99
CA LEU A 4 8.23 -48.85 4.35
C LEU A 4 8.87 -49.96 5.22
N PRO A 5 9.37 -51.05 4.63
CA PRO A 5 10.11 -52.07 5.38
C PRO A 5 11.32 -51.44 6.08
N ALA A 6 11.66 -51.92 7.28
CA ALA A 6 12.76 -51.38 8.11
C ALA A 6 14.16 -51.40 7.44
N THR A 7 14.30 -52.07 6.30
CA THR A 7 15.53 -52.22 5.52
C THR A 7 15.67 -51.19 4.38
N VAL A 8 14.80 -50.19 4.32
CA VAL A 8 14.78 -49.17 3.28
C VAL A 8 15.14 -47.81 3.90
N VAL A 9 16.17 -47.16 3.35
CA VAL A 9 16.55 -45.80 3.74
C VAL A 9 16.22 -44.87 2.59
N GLY A 10 15.34 -43.90 2.82
CA GLY A 10 14.99 -42.89 1.83
C GLY A 10 15.42 -41.50 2.27
N PHE A 11 15.51 -40.57 1.32
CA PHE A 11 15.58 -39.14 1.60
C PHE A 11 14.52 -38.39 0.80
N TYR A 12 14.05 -37.31 1.41
CA TYR A 12 13.19 -36.30 0.80
C TYR A 12 13.85 -34.95 1.04
N GLN A 13 14.23 -34.27 -0.03
CA GLN A 13 14.92 -32.97 0.04
C GLN A 13 14.14 -31.96 -0.79
N VAL A 14 13.81 -30.82 -0.19
CA VAL A 14 13.19 -29.67 -0.86
C VAL A 14 14.20 -28.54 -0.86
N LEU A 15 14.57 -28.07 -2.05
CA LEU A 15 15.45 -26.92 -2.26
C LEU A 15 14.61 -25.80 -2.84
N PHE A 16 14.68 -24.62 -2.26
CA PHE A 16 13.94 -23.47 -2.77
C PHE A 16 14.73 -22.19 -2.60
N GLN A 17 14.51 -21.25 -3.53
CA GLN A 17 15.10 -19.91 -3.48
C GLN A 17 14.01 -18.88 -3.74
N PRO A 18 13.94 -17.79 -2.95
CA PRO A 18 13.06 -16.68 -3.28
C PRO A 18 13.48 -16.10 -4.62
N VAL A 19 12.49 -15.82 -5.44
CA VAL A 19 12.71 -15.20 -6.72
C VAL A 19 12.82 -13.68 -6.51
N GLU A 20 13.78 -13.01 -7.16
CA GLU A 20 13.99 -11.58 -6.94
C GLU A 20 12.75 -10.76 -7.34
N TRP A 21 12.45 -9.70 -6.59
CA TRP A 21 11.26 -8.86 -6.79
C TRP A 21 11.28 -8.01 -8.07
N ASN A 22 12.48 -7.74 -8.62
CA ASN A 22 12.68 -7.00 -9.87
C ASN A 22 12.25 -7.77 -11.12
N HIS A 23 11.98 -9.07 -10.96
CA HIS A 23 11.58 -9.94 -12.03
C HIS A 23 10.06 -9.85 -12.24
N ASN A 24 9.67 -9.11 -13.28
CA ASN A 24 8.28 -8.89 -13.64
C ASN A 24 7.71 -10.11 -14.38
N TRP A 25 7.23 -11.08 -13.62
CA TRP A 25 6.69 -12.33 -14.13
C TRP A 25 5.43 -12.15 -14.97
N HIS A 26 4.63 -11.14 -14.66
CA HIS A 26 3.52 -10.74 -15.53
C HIS A 26 4.01 -10.37 -16.93
N ALA A 27 5.02 -9.51 -17.03
CA ALA A 27 5.58 -9.09 -18.32
C ALA A 27 6.22 -10.28 -19.09
N ASN A 28 6.86 -11.21 -18.40
CA ASN A 28 7.45 -12.38 -19.05
C ASN A 28 6.40 -13.39 -19.53
N ILE A 29 5.33 -13.59 -18.78
CA ILE A 29 4.20 -14.44 -19.18
C ILE A 29 3.49 -13.82 -20.39
N ASP A 30 3.22 -12.52 -20.36
CA ASP A 30 2.61 -11.80 -21.47
C ASP A 30 3.48 -11.87 -22.73
N PHE A 31 4.80 -11.67 -22.58
CA PHE A 31 5.75 -11.83 -23.68
C PHE A 31 5.76 -13.24 -24.28
N LEU A 32 5.79 -14.28 -23.43
CA LEU A 32 5.79 -15.67 -23.90
C LEU A 32 4.47 -16.03 -24.60
N ARG A 33 3.33 -15.51 -24.13
CA ARG A 33 2.02 -15.69 -24.78
C ARG A 33 1.96 -14.99 -26.12
N ASP A 34 2.46 -13.76 -26.20
CA ASP A 34 2.53 -13.01 -27.46
C ASP A 34 3.45 -13.70 -28.46
N PHE A 35 4.57 -14.23 -28.00
CA PHE A 35 5.52 -14.98 -28.83
C PHE A 35 4.93 -16.29 -29.35
N GLU A 36 4.26 -17.07 -28.50
CA GLU A 36 3.59 -18.31 -28.90
C GLU A 36 2.44 -18.05 -29.89
N ASN A 37 1.65 -16.99 -29.68
CA ASN A 37 0.61 -16.57 -30.61
C ASN A 37 1.19 -16.19 -31.97
N ARG A 38 2.32 -15.47 -32.01
CA ARG A 38 2.99 -15.12 -33.28
C ARG A 38 3.49 -16.35 -34.01
N LEU A 39 4.13 -17.29 -33.30
CA LEU A 39 4.61 -18.54 -33.90
C LEU A 39 3.47 -19.38 -34.49
N LYS A 40 2.34 -19.51 -33.78
CA LYS A 40 1.15 -20.22 -34.28
C LYS A 40 0.54 -19.54 -35.51
N THR A 41 0.67 -18.22 -35.62
CA THR A 41 0.17 -17.44 -36.76
C THR A 41 1.09 -17.54 -37.98
N GLU A 42 2.40 -17.69 -37.78
CA GLU A 42 3.40 -17.78 -38.87
C GLU A 42 3.57 -19.19 -39.44
N SER A 43 3.30 -20.24 -38.66
CA SER A 43 3.58 -21.63 -39.06
C SER A 43 2.57 -22.27 -40.03
N ASP A 44 1.43 -21.65 -40.33
CA ASP A 44 0.42 -22.24 -41.24
C ASP A 44 -0.33 -21.19 -42.10
N PRO A 45 0.07 -20.99 -43.37
CA PRO A 45 -0.50 -19.96 -44.26
C PRO A 45 -1.94 -20.22 -44.72
N LEU A 46 -2.53 -21.39 -44.40
CA LEU A 46 -3.88 -21.78 -44.85
C LEU A 46 -4.91 -21.91 -43.71
N SER A 47 -4.56 -21.54 -42.47
CA SER A 47 -5.44 -21.71 -41.30
C SER A 47 -6.40 -20.53 -41.02
N ASP A 48 -6.73 -19.76 -42.07
CA ASP A 48 -7.27 -18.39 -42.02
C ASP A 48 -8.72 -18.21 -41.52
N GLN A 49 -9.28 -19.13 -40.72
CA GLN A 49 -10.56 -18.89 -40.03
C GLN A 49 -10.68 -19.47 -38.60
N LYS A 50 -9.77 -20.33 -38.13
CA LYS A 50 -9.92 -20.97 -36.80
C LYS A 50 -9.12 -20.34 -35.66
N TYR A 51 -8.16 -19.46 -35.95
CA TYR A 51 -7.29 -18.86 -34.92
C TYR A 51 -7.57 -17.38 -34.64
N ARG A 52 -8.74 -16.88 -35.04
CA ARG A 52 -9.31 -15.60 -34.57
C ARG A 52 -10.13 -15.74 -33.28
N ILE A 53 -9.93 -16.83 -32.54
CA ILE A 53 -10.58 -17.05 -31.26
C ILE A 53 -9.75 -16.28 -30.22
N PRO A 54 -10.32 -15.33 -29.46
CA PRO A 54 -9.64 -14.76 -28.30
C PRO A 54 -9.18 -15.90 -27.38
N PRO A 55 -8.11 -15.73 -26.57
CA PRO A 55 -7.46 -16.84 -25.86
C PRO A 55 -8.51 -17.75 -25.28
N SER A 56 -8.42 -19.05 -25.62
CA SER A 56 -9.42 -20.05 -25.24
C SER A 56 -9.76 -19.89 -23.75
N ALA A 57 -10.99 -20.21 -23.35
CA ALA A 57 -11.40 -20.13 -21.95
C ALA A 57 -10.35 -20.77 -21.02
N ASP A 58 -9.68 -21.84 -21.48
CA ASP A 58 -8.57 -22.52 -20.81
C ASP A 58 -7.32 -21.64 -20.63
N GLN A 59 -6.88 -20.88 -21.64
CA GLN A 59 -5.73 -19.97 -21.51
C GLN A 59 -6.02 -18.75 -20.64
N ARG A 60 -7.28 -18.28 -20.60
CA ARG A 60 -7.71 -17.25 -19.62
C ARG A 60 -7.79 -17.83 -18.22
N GLN A 61 -8.24 -19.07 -18.08
CA GLN A 61 -8.26 -19.79 -16.81
C GLN A 61 -6.84 -19.98 -16.28
N GLU A 62 -5.91 -20.44 -17.12
CA GLU A 62 -4.49 -20.60 -16.75
C GLU A 62 -3.85 -19.27 -16.37
N ALA A 63 -4.05 -18.20 -17.15
CA ALA A 63 -3.55 -16.86 -16.81
C ALA A 63 -4.15 -16.34 -15.48
N PHE A 64 -5.44 -16.58 -15.25
CA PHE A 64 -6.12 -16.20 -14.01
C PHE A 64 -5.62 -17.01 -12.80
N GLU A 65 -5.37 -18.31 -12.95
CA GLU A 65 -4.78 -19.15 -11.90
C GLU A 65 -3.33 -18.72 -11.59
N VAL A 66 -2.57 -18.30 -12.60
CA VAL A 66 -1.21 -17.76 -12.42
C VAL A 66 -1.25 -16.39 -11.74
N GLU A 67 -2.17 -15.49 -12.11
CA GLU A 67 -2.39 -14.19 -11.48
C GLU A 67 -2.84 -14.33 -10.02
N LYS A 68 -3.70 -15.31 -9.73
CA LYS A 68 -4.15 -15.64 -8.36
C LYS A 68 -3.01 -16.23 -7.51
N LYS A 69 -2.10 -16.98 -8.13
CA LYS A 69 -0.89 -17.54 -7.51
C LYS A 69 0.22 -16.49 -7.32
N ALA A 70 0.26 -15.47 -8.19
CA ALA A 70 1.19 -14.35 -8.21
C ALA A 70 0.53 -13.03 -7.75
N HIS A 71 -0.33 -13.07 -6.72
CA HIS A 71 -0.73 -11.83 -6.07
C HIS A 71 0.54 -11.09 -5.64
N ASN A 72 0.75 -9.87 -6.15
CA ASN A 72 1.97 -9.06 -6.02
C ASN A 72 2.49 -8.88 -4.58
N ASP A 73 1.71 -9.26 -3.56
CA ASP A 73 2.04 -9.13 -2.15
C ASP A 73 2.67 -10.41 -1.54
N LYS A 74 2.72 -11.54 -2.27
CA LYS A 74 3.28 -12.81 -1.75
C LYS A 74 4.57 -13.21 -2.50
N PRO A 75 5.64 -13.59 -1.78
CA PRO A 75 6.87 -14.04 -2.43
C PRO A 75 6.65 -15.35 -3.19
N ILE A 76 7.24 -15.43 -4.39
CA ILE A 76 7.30 -16.62 -5.23
C ILE A 76 8.67 -17.28 -5.04
N PHE A 77 8.69 -18.62 -5.04
CA PHE A 77 9.90 -19.40 -4.86
C PHE A 77 10.12 -20.32 -6.07
N ALA A 78 11.38 -20.44 -6.50
CA ALA A 78 11.79 -21.50 -7.41
C ALA A 78 12.13 -22.73 -6.56
N CYS A 79 11.38 -23.83 -6.71
CA CYS A 79 11.46 -25.01 -5.86
C CYS A 79 11.85 -26.27 -6.65
N ALA A 80 12.71 -27.11 -6.07
CA ALA A 80 13.08 -28.41 -6.58
C ALA A 80 12.92 -29.47 -5.48
N VAL A 81 12.20 -30.55 -5.79
CA VAL A 81 11.98 -31.67 -4.88
C VAL A 81 12.82 -32.85 -5.34
N ARG A 82 13.51 -33.50 -4.40
CA ARG A 82 14.31 -34.70 -4.65
C ARG A 82 13.85 -35.82 -3.75
N LEU A 83 13.65 -36.97 -4.39
CA LEU A 83 13.29 -38.22 -3.78
C LEU A 83 14.39 -39.22 -4.09
N GLY A 84 14.93 -39.88 -3.07
CA GLY A 84 15.83 -41.00 -3.26
C GLY A 84 15.55 -42.11 -2.28
N LEU A 85 15.80 -43.34 -2.73
CA LEU A 85 15.44 -44.54 -1.98
C LEU A 85 16.55 -45.57 -2.17
N LEU A 86 17.23 -45.88 -1.08
CA LEU A 86 18.23 -46.92 -0.98
C LEU A 86 17.57 -48.17 -0.41
N ALA A 87 17.53 -49.23 -1.20
CA ALA A 87 16.93 -50.50 -0.81
C ALA A 87 17.71 -51.68 -1.38
N HIS A 88 17.73 -52.77 -0.62
CA HIS A 88 18.37 -54.03 -1.00
C HIS A 88 17.47 -54.94 -1.87
N ASP A 89 16.16 -54.69 -1.92
CA ASP A 89 15.19 -55.48 -2.67
C ASP A 89 14.76 -54.79 -3.98
N SER A 90 14.61 -55.57 -5.04
CA SER A 90 14.16 -55.11 -6.36
C SER A 90 12.72 -54.57 -6.33
N LYS A 91 11.88 -55.05 -5.40
CA LYS A 91 10.51 -54.57 -5.21
C LYS A 91 10.45 -53.13 -4.67
N SER A 92 11.50 -52.64 -4.03
CA SER A 92 11.50 -51.29 -3.48
C SER A 92 11.54 -50.19 -4.54
N LYS A 93 11.91 -50.54 -5.79
CA LYS A 93 11.86 -49.63 -6.95
C LYS A 93 10.44 -49.12 -7.26
N PHE A 94 9.39 -49.85 -6.84
CA PHE A 94 8.00 -49.45 -7.05
C PHE A 94 7.51 -48.36 -6.09
N PHE A 95 8.24 -48.07 -5.00
CA PHE A 95 7.84 -47.03 -4.05
C PHE A 95 8.11 -45.61 -4.55
N LEU A 96 9.17 -45.40 -5.34
CA LEU A 96 9.49 -44.06 -5.87
C LEU A 96 8.38 -43.50 -6.79
N PRO A 97 7.83 -44.26 -7.77
CA PRO A 97 6.69 -43.81 -8.55
C PRO A 97 5.43 -43.50 -7.73
N LEU A 98 5.20 -44.24 -6.64
CA LEU A 98 4.06 -44.00 -5.75
C LEU A 98 4.22 -42.68 -4.99
N LEU A 99 5.42 -42.39 -4.47
CA LEU A 99 5.71 -41.12 -3.81
C LEU A 99 5.64 -39.94 -4.79
N ASP A 100 6.16 -40.13 -5.99
CA ASP A 100 6.11 -39.14 -7.08
C ASP A 100 4.66 -38.79 -7.49
N SER A 101 3.76 -39.78 -7.55
CA SER A 101 2.35 -39.52 -7.91
C SER A 101 1.64 -38.54 -6.97
N SER A 102 2.07 -38.43 -5.71
CA SER A 102 1.50 -37.47 -4.76
C SER A 102 1.93 -36.03 -5.06
N LEU A 103 3.06 -35.83 -5.74
CA LEU A 103 3.57 -34.51 -6.12
C LEU A 103 2.87 -33.96 -7.37
N ASN A 104 2.23 -34.81 -8.17
CA ASN A 104 1.46 -34.40 -9.37
C ASN A 104 0.19 -33.61 -9.06
N VAL A 105 -0.20 -33.53 -7.78
CA VAL A 105 -1.29 -32.66 -7.32
C VAL A 105 -0.92 -31.18 -7.51
N PHE A 106 0.38 -30.86 -7.46
CA PHE A 106 0.87 -29.52 -7.71
C PHE A 106 1.08 -29.32 -9.21
N GLN A 107 0.28 -28.44 -9.81
CA GLN A 107 0.31 -28.13 -11.24
C GLN A 107 0.37 -26.62 -11.45
N HIS A 108 1.03 -26.20 -12.54
CA HIS A 108 1.11 -24.80 -12.95
C HIS A 108 0.78 -24.71 -14.44
N GLY A 109 -0.25 -23.93 -14.82
CA GLY A 109 -0.71 -23.84 -16.21
C GLY A 109 -1.01 -25.22 -16.82
N GLY A 110 -1.72 -26.08 -16.09
CA GLY A 110 -2.02 -27.47 -16.49
C GLY A 110 -0.81 -28.41 -16.54
N SER A 111 0.40 -27.93 -16.27
CA SER A 111 1.64 -28.72 -16.33
C SER A 111 2.05 -29.21 -14.93
N PRO A 112 2.21 -30.52 -14.72
CA PRO A 112 2.69 -31.07 -13.45
C PRO A 112 4.20 -30.87 -13.26
N PHE A 113 4.71 -31.23 -12.09
CA PHE A 113 6.15 -31.31 -11.84
C PHE A 113 6.86 -32.13 -12.92
N ASN A 114 7.90 -31.54 -13.52
CA ASN A 114 8.71 -32.27 -14.50
C ASN A 114 9.57 -33.31 -13.78
N ARG A 115 9.25 -34.59 -14.00
CA ARG A 115 9.95 -35.71 -13.37
C ARG A 115 11.24 -36.02 -14.13
N LEU A 116 12.35 -36.10 -13.39
CA LEU A 116 13.64 -36.55 -13.91
C LEU A 116 14.13 -37.74 -13.10
N ILE A 117 14.63 -38.75 -13.80
CA ILE A 117 15.32 -39.89 -13.18
C ILE A 117 16.82 -39.83 -13.44
N ASP A 118 17.55 -40.67 -12.73
CA ASP A 118 19.00 -40.87 -12.87
C ASP A 118 19.44 -41.03 -14.34
N VAL A 119 18.71 -41.83 -15.12
CA VAL A 119 18.98 -42.02 -16.56
C VAL A 119 18.92 -40.71 -17.35
N ASP A 120 18.02 -39.78 -17.00
CA ASP A 120 17.91 -38.49 -17.71
C ASP A 120 19.00 -37.51 -17.30
N TYR A 121 19.44 -37.58 -16.04
CA TYR A 121 20.57 -36.80 -15.54
C TYR A 121 21.88 -37.24 -16.20
N PHE A 122 22.15 -38.55 -16.28
CA PHE A 122 23.41 -39.06 -16.82
C PHE A 122 23.57 -38.87 -18.33
N LYS A 123 22.50 -38.53 -19.06
CA LYS A 123 22.60 -38.10 -20.48
C LYS A 123 23.32 -36.77 -20.64
N VAL A 124 23.29 -35.90 -19.62
CA VAL A 124 23.73 -34.49 -19.71
C VAL A 124 24.82 -34.16 -18.69
N LEU A 125 24.82 -34.84 -17.53
CA LEU A 125 25.72 -34.57 -16.42
C LEU A 125 26.54 -35.80 -16.03
N PRO A 126 27.88 -35.69 -15.96
CA PRO A 126 28.75 -36.72 -15.39
C PRO A 126 28.38 -37.08 -13.95
N PHE A 127 28.69 -38.31 -13.53
CA PHE A 127 28.43 -38.80 -12.17
C PHE A 127 29.01 -37.89 -11.07
N GLY A 128 30.21 -37.33 -11.27
CA GLY A 128 30.81 -36.39 -10.33
C GLY A 128 30.00 -35.11 -10.11
N HIS A 129 29.36 -34.57 -11.15
CA HIS A 129 28.49 -33.40 -11.03
C HIS A 129 27.17 -33.73 -10.35
N VAL A 130 26.60 -34.92 -10.62
CA VAL A 130 25.41 -35.39 -9.91
C VAL A 130 25.72 -35.54 -8.42
N ARG A 131 26.88 -36.10 -8.07
CA ARG A 131 27.34 -36.19 -6.68
C ARG A 131 27.46 -34.80 -6.03
N MET A 132 28.13 -33.86 -6.70
CA MET A 132 28.28 -32.48 -6.22
C MET A 132 26.93 -31.77 -6.04
N MET A 133 25.95 -32.07 -6.90
CA MET A 133 24.57 -31.57 -6.82
C MET A 133 23.90 -31.93 -5.48
N PHE A 134 24.15 -33.13 -4.98
CA PHE A 134 23.62 -33.61 -3.70
C PHE A 134 24.42 -33.09 -2.51
N GLU A 135 25.75 -33.16 -2.58
CA GLU A 135 26.65 -32.72 -1.49
C GLU A 135 26.51 -31.22 -1.20
N ASN A 136 26.37 -30.38 -2.23
CA ASN A 136 26.29 -28.93 -2.10
C ASN A 136 24.86 -28.36 -2.16
N GLY A 137 23.83 -29.21 -2.29
CA GLY A 137 22.43 -28.75 -2.40
C GLY A 137 22.14 -27.87 -3.63
N LEU A 138 22.89 -28.04 -4.72
CA LEU A 138 22.78 -27.20 -5.94
C LEU A 138 21.74 -27.75 -6.91
N VAL A 139 20.98 -26.91 -7.63
CA VAL A 139 20.07 -27.37 -8.71
C VAL A 139 20.57 -26.83 -10.06
N PHE A 140 20.80 -27.72 -11.03
CA PHE A 140 21.29 -27.34 -12.38
C PHE A 140 20.17 -27.08 -13.39
N ARG A 141 18.95 -26.84 -12.91
CA ARG A 141 17.77 -26.54 -13.73
C ARG A 141 16.93 -25.48 -13.02
N PRO A 142 16.13 -24.71 -13.77
CA PRO A 142 15.14 -23.82 -13.18
C PRO A 142 14.22 -24.60 -12.24
N GLY A 143 14.00 -24.07 -11.04
CA GLY A 143 13.04 -24.63 -10.09
C GLY A 143 11.60 -24.42 -10.55
N PHE A 144 10.70 -25.31 -10.11
CA PHE A 144 9.26 -25.17 -10.30
C PHE A 144 8.74 -24.01 -9.45
N LEU A 145 7.95 -23.12 -10.05
CA LEU A 145 7.47 -21.93 -9.34
C LEU A 145 6.31 -22.27 -8.41
N VAL A 146 6.49 -21.92 -7.14
CA VAL A 146 5.50 -22.15 -6.07
C VAL A 146 5.26 -20.86 -5.29
N ASN A 147 4.03 -20.66 -4.86
CA ASN A 147 3.72 -19.62 -3.88
C ASN A 147 4.02 -20.14 -2.46
N THR A 148 3.84 -19.28 -1.46
CA THR A 148 4.11 -19.64 -0.05
C THR A 148 3.23 -20.81 0.45
N GLU A 149 1.97 -20.90 0.03
CA GLU A 149 1.04 -21.95 0.49
C GLU A 149 1.40 -23.32 -0.10
N GLU A 150 1.76 -23.34 -1.39
CA GLU A 150 2.22 -24.56 -2.07
C GLU A 150 3.59 -24.99 -1.56
N LEU A 151 4.50 -24.05 -1.27
CA LEU A 151 5.81 -24.35 -0.70
C LEU A 151 5.69 -25.08 0.63
N VAL A 152 4.74 -24.68 1.49
CA VAL A 152 4.47 -25.37 2.76
C VAL A 152 3.98 -26.80 2.55
N GLY A 153 3.35 -27.11 1.42
CA GLY A 153 2.98 -28.47 1.03
C GLY A 153 4.18 -29.37 0.68
N PHE A 154 5.30 -28.79 0.23
CA PHE A 154 6.55 -29.52 -0.01
C PHE A 154 7.43 -29.53 1.22
N ALA A 155 7.75 -28.34 1.74
CA ALA A 155 8.58 -28.13 2.91
C ALA A 155 7.70 -28.11 4.17
N HIS A 156 7.12 -29.26 4.50
CA HIS A 156 6.45 -29.41 5.79
C HIS A 156 7.48 -29.35 6.92
N VAL A 157 7.26 -28.48 7.91
CA VAL A 157 7.93 -28.60 9.21
C VAL A 157 7.41 -29.90 9.85
N PRO A 158 8.25 -30.93 10.04
CA PRO A 158 7.76 -32.18 10.61
C PRO A 158 7.15 -31.92 11.99
N PRO A 159 6.07 -32.62 12.36
CA PRO A 159 5.47 -32.44 13.68
C PRO A 159 6.54 -32.65 14.76
N PRO A 160 6.55 -31.82 15.83
CA PRO A 160 7.61 -31.80 16.84
C PRO A 160 7.92 -33.16 17.48
N VAL A 161 6.95 -34.07 17.44
CA VAL A 161 7.03 -35.46 17.92
C VAL A 161 8.04 -36.32 17.16
N LEU A 162 8.34 -36.00 15.89
CA LEU A 162 9.26 -36.80 15.06
C LEU A 162 10.75 -36.45 15.26
N PHE A 163 11.05 -35.35 15.94
CA PHE A 163 12.43 -34.95 16.22
C PHE A 163 12.86 -35.43 17.62
N LYS A 164 13.80 -36.38 17.66
CA LYS A 164 14.72 -36.45 18.81
C LYS A 164 15.52 -35.15 18.80
N ARG A 165 15.24 -34.27 19.77
CA ARG A 165 15.86 -32.95 19.91
C ARG A 165 17.32 -33.10 20.35
N ASP A 166 18.19 -33.44 19.41
CA ASP A 166 19.62 -33.23 19.58
C ASP A 166 19.99 -31.94 18.83
N ASP A 167 20.13 -30.86 19.61
CA ASP A 167 20.90 -29.63 19.31
C ASP A 167 20.76 -28.95 17.94
N LEU A 168 19.53 -28.79 17.43
CA LEU A 168 19.30 -27.77 16.40
C LEU A 168 19.38 -26.38 17.04
N ARG A 169 20.53 -25.72 16.89
CA ARG A 169 20.70 -24.29 17.19
C ARG A 169 19.90 -23.47 16.18
N TRP A 170 18.69 -23.11 16.56
CA TRP A 170 17.93 -22.07 15.88
C TRP A 170 18.71 -20.76 15.98
N SER A 171 19.32 -20.33 14.87
CA SER A 171 19.74 -18.94 14.73
C SER A 171 18.50 -18.17 14.27
N PRO A 172 17.91 -17.29 15.09
CA PRO A 172 16.86 -16.41 14.59
C PRO A 172 17.42 -15.66 13.38
N LEU A 173 16.69 -15.66 12.27
CA LEU A 173 17.01 -14.81 11.13
C LEU A 173 17.25 -13.40 11.66
N GLU A 174 18.35 -12.80 11.24
CA GLU A 174 18.70 -11.42 11.60
C GLU A 174 17.48 -10.55 11.25
N ARG A 175 16.80 -10.04 12.28
CA ARG A 175 15.65 -9.16 12.05
C ARG A 175 16.21 -7.99 11.27
N LEU A 176 15.63 -7.70 10.09
CA LEU A 176 16.00 -6.55 9.26
C LEU A 176 16.29 -5.37 10.18
N ILE A 177 17.53 -4.90 10.21
CA ILE A 177 17.91 -3.75 11.02
C ILE A 177 17.20 -2.57 10.37
N PRO A 178 16.17 -1.98 11.02
CA PRO A 178 15.51 -0.81 10.47
C PRO A 178 16.54 0.31 10.29
N SER A 179 16.36 1.15 9.26
CA SER A 179 17.23 2.29 9.04
C SER A 179 17.36 3.11 10.32
N GLN A 180 18.59 3.45 10.72
CA GLN A 180 18.84 4.19 11.96
C GLN A 180 18.10 5.53 11.97
N GLU A 181 17.86 6.10 10.79
CA GLU A 181 17.09 7.32 10.52
C GLU A 181 15.68 7.31 11.15
N LEU A 182 15.06 6.14 11.33
CA LEU A 182 13.73 6.00 11.96
C LEU A 182 13.73 6.32 13.47
N PHE A 183 14.92 6.30 14.08
CA PHE A 183 15.12 6.55 15.51
C PHE A 183 15.71 7.93 15.79
N GLU A 184 16.03 8.70 14.75
CA GLU A 184 16.53 10.07 14.87
C GLU A 184 15.42 11.05 15.31
N ASP A 185 15.81 12.30 15.60
CA ASP A 185 14.90 13.33 16.10
C ASP A 185 13.74 13.61 15.11
N GLY A 186 12.52 13.56 15.64
CA GLY A 186 11.29 13.77 14.89
C GLY A 186 10.08 13.67 15.81
N SER A 187 8.87 13.56 15.26
CA SER A 187 7.69 13.35 16.11
C SER A 187 7.40 11.89 16.36
N PRO A 188 7.13 11.51 17.61
CA PRO A 188 6.96 10.11 17.97
C PRO A 188 5.70 9.54 17.31
N LEU A 189 5.87 8.46 16.56
CA LEU A 189 4.79 7.67 15.96
C LEU A 189 4.43 6.45 16.81
N GLY A 190 5.43 5.84 17.44
CA GLY A 190 5.23 4.59 18.17
C GLY A 190 6.52 3.99 18.69
N ARG A 191 6.48 2.70 19.01
CA ARG A 191 7.62 1.93 19.51
C ARG A 191 7.84 0.68 18.66
N MET A 192 9.10 0.36 18.41
CA MET A 192 9.53 -0.83 17.68
C MET A 192 10.48 -1.64 18.55
N LEU A 193 10.30 -2.96 18.56
CA LEU A 193 11.22 -3.89 19.21
C LEU A 193 12.35 -4.23 18.24
N VAL A 194 13.56 -3.75 18.53
CA VAL A 194 14.77 -4.05 17.75
C VAL A 194 15.67 -4.94 18.61
N ALA A 195 15.80 -6.21 18.21
CA ALA A 195 16.35 -7.27 19.07
C ALA A 195 15.62 -7.37 20.41
N GLU A 196 16.26 -6.95 21.51
CA GLU A 196 15.70 -6.90 22.88
C GLU A 196 15.41 -5.47 23.37
N ASP A 197 15.79 -4.46 22.59
CA ASP A 197 15.59 -3.06 22.94
C ASP A 197 14.31 -2.49 22.33
N VAL A 198 13.57 -1.72 23.13
CA VAL A 198 12.41 -0.96 22.66
C VAL A 198 12.87 0.43 22.24
N LYS A 199 12.81 0.72 20.94
CA LYS A 199 13.15 2.03 20.38
C LYS A 199 11.90 2.79 19.96
N THR A 200 11.90 4.11 20.18
CA THR A 200 10.82 4.99 19.70
C THR A 200 11.02 5.30 18.23
N VAL A 201 9.97 5.13 17.43
CA VAL A 201 9.97 5.48 16.00
C VAL A 201 9.46 6.89 15.84
N HIS A 202 10.15 7.71 15.07
CA HIS A 202 9.78 9.09 14.79
C HIS A 202 9.42 9.28 13.30
N ALA A 203 8.43 10.15 13.04
CA ALA A 203 8.25 10.80 11.75
C ALA A 203 9.29 11.91 11.64
N ARG A 204 10.14 11.84 10.62
CA ARG A 204 11.24 12.81 10.46
C ARG A 204 10.68 14.19 10.12
N LEU A 205 11.41 15.23 10.50
CA LEU A 205 11.00 16.60 10.20
C LEU A 205 10.87 16.85 8.69
N GLN A 206 11.74 16.24 7.88
CA GLN A 206 11.66 16.29 6.41
C GLN A 206 10.35 15.69 5.88
N GLU A 207 9.92 14.56 6.43
CA GLU A 207 8.68 13.87 6.02
C GLU A 207 7.43 14.66 6.44
N LYS A 208 7.50 15.46 7.52
CA LYS A 208 6.40 16.35 7.91
C LYS A 208 6.12 17.45 6.88
N PHE A 209 7.12 17.87 6.09
CA PHE A 209 6.91 18.86 5.03
C PHE A 209 6.12 18.29 3.84
N GLU A 210 6.00 16.97 3.72
CA GLU A 210 5.31 16.29 2.61
C GLU A 210 3.84 15.92 2.92
N SER A 211 3.31 16.38 4.05
CA SER A 211 1.98 16.04 4.60
C SER A 211 1.85 14.59 5.09
N ILE A 212 1.19 14.40 6.23
CA ILE A 212 0.97 13.08 6.84
C ILE A 212 -0.50 12.69 6.71
N HIS A 213 -0.77 11.54 6.09
CA HIS A 213 -2.11 10.96 5.98
C HIS A 213 -2.27 9.78 6.95
N ILE A 214 -3.18 9.92 7.92
CA ILE A 214 -3.45 8.90 8.95
C ILE A 214 -4.77 8.18 8.62
N MET A 215 -4.70 6.88 8.31
CA MET A 215 -5.87 6.06 7.99
C MET A 215 -6.12 4.98 9.05
N GLY A 216 -7.39 4.58 9.22
CA GLY A 216 -7.78 3.48 10.10
C GLY A 216 -9.26 3.54 10.53
N SER A 217 -9.81 2.42 10.98
CA SER A 217 -11.20 2.34 11.47
C SER A 217 -11.43 3.18 12.74
N PRO A 218 -12.67 3.54 13.11
CA PRO A 218 -12.95 4.14 14.41
C PRO A 218 -12.40 3.27 15.56
N GLY A 219 -11.88 3.91 16.61
CA GLY A 219 -11.35 3.22 17.80
C GLY A 219 -9.90 2.71 17.73
N VAL A 220 -9.23 2.75 16.56
CA VAL A 220 -7.84 2.24 16.43
C VAL A 220 -6.75 3.20 16.96
N GLY A 221 -7.14 4.33 17.56
CA GLY A 221 -6.19 5.27 18.17
C GLY A 221 -5.72 6.43 17.29
N LYS A 222 -6.39 6.72 16.16
CA LYS A 222 -6.03 7.87 15.28
C LYS A 222 -5.93 9.21 16.03
N SER A 223 -6.95 9.56 16.81
CA SER A 223 -6.99 10.80 17.60
C SER A 223 -5.88 10.83 18.66
N THR A 224 -5.55 9.67 19.24
CA THR A 224 -4.47 9.54 20.21
C THR A 224 -3.10 9.80 19.56
N LEU A 225 -2.86 9.22 18.37
CA LEU A 225 -1.64 9.46 17.59
C LEU A 225 -1.51 10.94 17.24
N MET A 226 -2.57 11.53 16.67
CA MET A 226 -2.58 12.97 16.32
C MET A 226 -2.29 13.85 17.53
N SER A 227 -2.97 13.61 18.66
CA SER A 227 -2.75 14.38 19.89
C SER A 227 -1.32 14.25 20.40
N SER A 228 -0.73 13.06 20.33
CA SER A 228 0.67 12.84 20.73
C SER A 228 1.64 13.61 19.85
N MET A 229 1.44 13.61 18.54
CA MET A 229 2.27 14.36 17.60
C MET A 229 2.15 15.88 17.80
N ILE A 230 0.92 16.37 17.99
CA ILE A 230 0.63 17.78 18.25
C ILE A 230 1.31 18.24 19.55
N LEU A 231 1.16 17.49 20.64
CA LEU A 231 1.76 17.84 21.93
C LEU A 231 3.29 17.82 21.87
N ASP A 232 3.88 16.91 21.09
CA ASP A 232 5.33 16.90 20.84
C ASP A 232 5.80 18.16 20.10
N ASP A 233 5.07 18.59 19.07
CA ASP A 233 5.37 19.85 18.36
C ASP A 233 5.24 21.08 19.28
N ILE A 234 4.18 21.15 20.08
CA ILE A 234 3.96 22.24 21.04
C ILE A 234 5.10 22.29 22.06
N LYS A 235 5.54 21.15 22.59
CA LYS A 235 6.68 21.07 23.53
C LYS A 235 8.00 21.51 22.92
N LYS A 236 8.17 21.31 21.61
CA LYS A 236 9.33 21.80 20.84
C LYS A 236 9.23 23.29 20.48
N GLY A 237 8.15 23.97 20.88
CA GLY A 237 7.92 25.38 20.61
C GLY A 237 7.38 25.66 19.21
N HIS A 238 6.90 24.64 18.48
CA HIS A 238 6.27 24.83 17.18
C HIS A 238 4.82 25.30 17.33
N GLY A 239 4.41 26.27 16.50
CA GLY A 239 3.02 26.69 16.40
C GLY A 239 2.17 25.63 15.69
N VAL A 240 0.99 25.33 16.22
CA VAL A 240 0.08 24.32 15.67
C VAL A 240 -1.32 24.91 15.51
N ALA A 241 -1.95 24.68 14.36
CA ALA A 241 -3.36 24.96 14.12
C ALA A 241 -4.13 23.65 13.98
N ILE A 242 -5.24 23.51 14.69
CA ILE A 242 -6.07 22.30 14.71
C ILE A 242 -7.47 22.66 14.21
N ILE A 243 -7.94 21.97 13.19
CA ILE A 243 -9.33 22.06 12.70
C ILE A 243 -9.99 20.72 12.99
N ASP A 244 -10.88 20.69 13.99
CA ASP A 244 -11.53 19.48 14.46
C ASP A 244 -13.05 19.66 14.55
N PRO A 245 -13.82 19.23 13.54
CA PRO A 245 -15.27 19.32 13.54
C PRO A 245 -15.96 18.57 14.68
N HIS A 246 -15.29 17.58 15.29
CA HIS A 246 -15.84 16.74 16.36
C HIS A 246 -15.37 17.17 17.75
N GLY A 247 -14.35 18.03 17.85
CA GLY A 247 -13.76 18.52 19.10
C GLY A 247 -13.01 17.48 19.95
N THR A 248 -12.90 16.23 19.49
CA THR A 248 -12.26 15.15 20.27
C THR A 248 -10.75 15.34 20.41
N VAL A 249 -10.05 15.67 19.31
CA VAL A 249 -8.60 15.91 19.31
C VAL A 249 -8.29 17.20 20.04
N VAL A 250 -9.06 18.25 19.81
CA VAL A 250 -8.86 19.55 20.49
C VAL A 250 -9.00 19.40 22.01
N THR A 251 -10.05 18.72 22.48
CA THR A 251 -10.24 18.47 23.92
C THR A 251 -9.06 17.67 24.52
N GLN A 252 -8.60 16.64 23.80
CA GLN A 252 -7.48 15.80 24.24
C GLN A 252 -6.15 16.56 24.30
N VAL A 253 -5.93 17.53 23.41
CA VAL A 253 -4.75 18.39 23.40
C VAL A 253 -4.85 19.40 24.53
N LEU A 254 -5.97 20.14 24.64
CA LEU A 254 -6.17 21.16 25.68
C LEU A 254 -5.98 20.60 27.10
N GLN A 255 -6.47 19.39 27.38
CA GLN A 255 -6.30 18.72 28.68
C GLN A 255 -4.84 18.35 29.03
N ARG A 256 -3.93 18.43 28.06
CA ARG A 256 -2.53 17.98 28.19
C ARG A 256 -1.53 19.06 27.80
N LEU A 257 -2.01 20.27 27.55
CA LEU A 257 -1.13 21.39 27.26
C LEU A 257 -0.26 21.68 28.49
N PRO A 258 1.01 22.08 28.27
CA PRO A 258 1.83 22.63 29.33
C PRO A 258 1.20 23.90 29.93
N ASP A 259 1.36 24.11 31.24
CA ASP A 259 0.80 25.27 31.95
C ASP A 259 1.34 26.61 31.41
N ASP A 260 2.54 26.64 30.83
CA ASP A 260 3.17 27.83 30.24
C ASP A 260 2.65 28.17 28.84
N CYS A 261 1.69 27.40 28.30
CA CYS A 261 1.11 27.63 26.99
C CYS A 261 -0.22 28.39 27.02
N GLU A 262 -0.89 28.53 28.17
CA GLU A 262 -2.26 29.07 28.25
C GLU A 262 -2.42 30.44 27.56
N ASP A 263 -1.51 31.38 27.85
CA ASP A 263 -1.53 32.75 27.29
C ASP A 263 -1.32 32.80 25.77
N ARG A 264 -0.91 31.69 25.15
CA ARG A 264 -0.59 31.57 23.71
C ARG A 264 -1.61 30.70 22.95
N VAL A 265 -2.70 30.27 23.59
CA VAL A 265 -3.72 29.41 22.99
C VAL A 265 -4.92 30.24 22.57
N VAL A 266 -5.31 30.10 21.29
CA VAL A 266 -6.56 30.65 20.78
C VAL A 266 -7.50 29.49 20.49
N PHE A 267 -8.57 29.37 21.27
CA PHE A 267 -9.63 28.39 21.07
C PHE A 267 -10.84 29.07 20.42
N LEU A 268 -11.24 28.58 19.25
CA LEU A 268 -12.40 29.08 18.50
C LEU A 268 -13.47 28.00 18.45
N SER A 269 -14.64 28.29 19.03
CA SER A 269 -15.79 27.40 19.01
C SER A 269 -17.02 28.13 18.47
N TRP A 270 -17.46 27.78 17.27
CA TRP A 270 -18.73 28.28 16.72
C TRP A 270 -19.97 27.65 17.34
N ALA A 271 -19.79 26.64 18.21
CA ALA A 271 -20.86 26.04 18.99
C ALA A 271 -21.10 26.76 20.33
N ASP A 272 -20.16 27.61 20.77
CA ASP A 272 -20.30 28.42 21.98
C ASP A 272 -21.06 29.70 21.65
N MET A 273 -22.28 29.81 22.15
CA MET A 273 -23.16 30.96 21.90
C MET A 273 -22.77 32.20 22.70
N ASP A 274 -22.02 32.04 23.79
CA ASP A 274 -21.55 33.14 24.62
C ASP A 274 -20.28 33.77 24.03
N TRP A 275 -19.49 32.98 23.28
CA TRP A 275 -18.20 33.38 22.69
C TRP A 275 -18.08 33.01 21.21
N VAL A 276 -19.04 33.42 20.38
CA VAL A 276 -19.02 33.13 18.94
C VAL A 276 -17.85 33.86 18.25
N PRO A 277 -16.90 33.15 17.62
CA PRO A 277 -15.83 33.78 16.86
C PRO A 277 -16.39 34.59 15.68
N LEU A 278 -16.06 35.89 15.65
CA LEU A 278 -16.39 36.77 14.54
C LEU A 278 -15.28 36.76 13.52
N TRP A 279 -15.57 36.25 12.33
CA TRP A 279 -14.65 36.28 11.20
C TRP A 279 -15.37 36.77 9.94
N ASN A 280 -14.82 37.82 9.34
CA ASN A 280 -15.33 38.37 8.09
C ASN A 280 -14.25 38.24 7.01
N PRO A 281 -14.39 37.31 6.04
CA PRO A 281 -13.39 37.10 5.00
C PRO A 281 -13.29 38.28 4.02
N LEU A 282 -14.27 39.19 4.00
CA LEU A 282 -14.24 40.39 3.14
C LEU A 282 -13.35 41.50 3.71
N LEU A 283 -12.93 41.40 4.98
CA LEU A 283 -11.98 42.34 5.59
C LEU A 283 -10.55 42.02 5.11
N VAL A 284 -10.26 42.39 3.87
CA VAL A 284 -8.94 42.21 3.25
C VAL A 284 -8.11 43.47 3.44
N SER A 285 -7.01 43.39 4.17
CA SER A 285 -6.11 44.54 4.42
C SER A 285 -5.27 44.96 3.22
N ASP A 286 -5.08 44.06 2.24
CA ASP A 286 -4.28 44.27 1.04
C ASP A 286 -5.12 44.01 -0.22
N SER A 287 -5.34 45.05 -1.02
CA SER A 287 -6.12 44.96 -2.27
C SER A 287 -5.54 43.94 -3.26
N ARG A 288 -4.25 43.61 -3.20
CA ARG A 288 -3.64 42.56 -4.04
C ARG A 288 -4.09 41.15 -3.66
N ARG A 289 -4.53 40.94 -2.41
CA ARG A 289 -5.06 39.67 -1.92
C ARG A 289 -6.56 39.52 -2.18
N SER A 290 -7.26 40.62 -2.48
CA SER A 290 -8.72 40.61 -2.70
C SER A 290 -9.15 39.59 -3.77
N GLY A 291 -8.41 39.50 -4.88
CA GLY A 291 -8.70 38.54 -5.95
C GLY A 291 -8.63 37.10 -5.46
N ARG A 292 -7.60 36.75 -4.68
CA ARG A 292 -7.45 35.40 -4.11
C ARG A 292 -8.60 35.06 -3.16
N VAL A 293 -8.98 35.99 -2.28
CA VAL A 293 -10.11 35.82 -1.35
C VAL A 293 -11.41 35.59 -2.10
N VAL A 294 -11.65 36.35 -3.18
CA VAL A 294 -12.83 36.17 -4.05
C VAL A 294 -12.84 34.76 -4.64
N GLU A 295 -11.73 34.29 -5.20
CA GLU A 295 -11.63 32.94 -5.77
C GLU A 295 -11.85 31.85 -4.71
N GLU A 296 -11.24 31.98 -3.53
CA GLU A 296 -11.39 31.04 -2.41
C GLU A 296 -12.84 30.98 -1.91
N LEU A 297 -13.52 32.11 -1.78
CA LEU A 297 -14.93 32.18 -1.39
C LEU A 297 -15.85 31.55 -2.46
N ILE A 298 -15.58 31.80 -3.73
CA ILE A 298 -16.34 31.21 -4.83
C ILE A 298 -16.19 29.69 -4.84
N ALA A 299 -14.95 29.18 -4.70
CA ALA A 299 -14.69 27.75 -4.61
C ALA A 299 -15.40 27.12 -3.39
N ALA A 300 -15.39 27.80 -2.24
CA ALA A 300 -16.09 27.34 -1.04
C ALA A 300 -17.62 27.26 -1.28
N PHE A 301 -18.24 28.30 -1.85
CA PHE A 301 -19.68 28.27 -2.16
C PHE A 301 -20.03 27.21 -3.18
N GLN A 302 -19.21 27.02 -4.21
CA GLN A 302 -19.39 25.95 -5.19
C GLN A 302 -19.35 24.57 -4.53
N SER A 303 -18.39 24.35 -3.62
CA SER A 303 -18.27 23.08 -2.87
C SER A 303 -19.50 22.81 -2.00
N ILE A 304 -20.13 23.84 -1.43
CA ILE A 304 -21.32 23.71 -0.58
C ILE A 304 -22.58 23.47 -1.43
N MET A 305 -22.73 24.21 -2.52
CA MET A 305 -23.95 24.18 -3.34
C MET A 305 -24.01 23.02 -4.34
N GLY A 306 -22.87 22.42 -4.68
CA GLY A 306 -22.79 21.25 -5.55
C GLY A 306 -23.55 21.44 -6.87
N ALA A 307 -24.54 20.59 -7.12
CA ALA A 307 -25.33 20.59 -8.36
C ALA A 307 -26.22 21.83 -8.56
N SER A 308 -26.48 22.61 -7.49
CA SER A 308 -27.24 23.87 -7.59
C SER A 308 -26.39 25.06 -8.05
N TRP A 309 -25.09 24.86 -8.26
CA TRP A 309 -24.18 25.87 -8.77
C TRP A 309 -24.33 26.05 -10.29
N GLY A 310 -24.30 27.30 -10.76
CA GLY A 310 -24.40 27.59 -12.19
C GLY A 310 -23.66 28.85 -12.59
N ASN A 311 -23.24 28.92 -13.86
CA ASN A 311 -22.38 29.99 -14.40
C ASN A 311 -22.89 31.40 -14.11
N ARG A 312 -24.21 31.61 -14.16
CA ARG A 312 -24.81 32.91 -13.87
C ARG A 312 -24.68 33.29 -12.39
N LEU A 313 -24.93 32.35 -11.49
CA LEU A 313 -24.81 32.56 -10.05
C LEU A 313 -23.35 32.86 -9.69
N GLU A 314 -22.42 32.06 -10.22
CA GLU A 314 -20.99 32.26 -10.03
C GLU A 314 -20.54 33.66 -10.46
N HIS A 315 -20.90 34.07 -11.69
CA HIS A 315 -20.53 35.37 -12.21
C HIS A 315 -21.08 36.51 -11.34
N LEU A 316 -22.35 36.41 -10.91
CA LEU A 316 -22.97 37.42 -10.06
C LEU A 316 -22.29 37.50 -8.68
N LEU A 317 -22.06 36.36 -8.04
CA LEU A 317 -21.38 36.30 -6.74
C LEU A 317 -19.95 36.83 -6.85
N ARG A 318 -19.20 36.41 -7.86
CA ARG A 318 -17.80 36.81 -8.07
C ARG A 318 -17.67 38.31 -8.22
N MET A 319 -18.50 38.92 -9.07
CA MET A 319 -18.49 40.37 -9.27
C MET A 319 -18.96 41.13 -8.03
N SER A 320 -19.97 40.61 -7.33
CA SER A 320 -20.51 41.23 -6.12
C SER A 320 -19.50 41.22 -4.97
N ILE A 321 -18.90 40.07 -4.68
CA ILE A 321 -17.89 39.91 -3.64
C ILE A 321 -16.66 40.78 -3.95
N ARG A 322 -16.23 40.79 -5.22
CA ARG A 322 -15.11 41.65 -5.65
C ARG A 322 -15.40 43.13 -5.41
N ALA A 323 -16.58 43.61 -5.79
CA ALA A 323 -16.98 44.99 -5.54
C ALA A 323 -17.00 45.32 -4.03
N LEU A 324 -17.49 44.40 -3.19
CA LEU A 324 -17.50 44.57 -1.74
C LEU A 324 -16.09 44.60 -1.13
N CYS A 325 -15.17 43.75 -1.61
CA CYS A 325 -13.77 43.79 -1.20
C CYS A 325 -13.08 45.10 -1.60
N GLU A 326 -13.42 45.67 -2.76
CA GLU A 326 -12.87 46.95 -3.23
C GLU A 326 -13.37 48.16 -2.43
N ILE A 327 -14.63 48.15 -1.98
CA ILE A 327 -15.18 49.18 -1.09
C ILE A 327 -14.47 49.17 0.27
N GLY A 328 -14.14 47.98 0.79
CA GLY A 328 -13.58 47.82 2.13
C GLY A 328 -14.63 48.02 3.24
N SER A 329 -14.33 47.50 4.43
CA SER A 329 -15.25 47.55 5.60
C SER A 329 -16.67 47.00 5.34
N THR A 330 -16.81 46.05 4.41
CA THR A 330 -18.08 45.41 4.03
C THR A 330 -18.22 44.01 4.62
N SER A 331 -19.43 43.45 4.59
CA SER A 331 -19.77 42.12 5.14
C SER A 331 -20.68 41.32 4.20
N PHE A 332 -20.93 40.05 4.51
CA PHE A 332 -21.91 39.25 3.76
C PHE A 332 -23.35 39.80 3.81
N LEU A 333 -23.69 40.64 4.79
CA LEU A 333 -24.98 41.31 4.84
C LEU A 333 -25.13 42.32 3.69
N ASP A 334 -24.03 42.96 3.29
CA ASP A 334 -23.99 43.86 2.14
C ASP A 334 -24.11 43.08 0.82
N LEU A 335 -23.59 41.85 0.77
CA LEU A 335 -23.77 40.94 -0.36
C LEU A 335 -25.25 40.59 -0.54
N TYR A 336 -25.95 40.24 0.54
CA TYR A 336 -27.39 40.03 0.49
C TYR A 336 -28.11 41.29 -0.01
N SER A 337 -27.79 42.45 0.55
CA SER A 337 -28.41 43.73 0.15
C SER A 337 -28.18 44.07 -1.33
N LEU A 338 -27.01 43.74 -1.87
CA LEU A 338 -26.66 43.96 -3.27
C LEU A 338 -27.40 43.02 -4.23
N LEU A 339 -27.67 41.79 -3.80
CA LEU A 339 -28.33 40.76 -4.61
C LEU A 339 -29.86 40.78 -4.49
N ASP A 340 -30.39 41.17 -3.33
CA ASP A 340 -31.81 41.06 -2.97
C ASP A 340 -32.67 42.24 -3.47
N SER A 341 -32.12 43.45 -3.64
CA SER A 341 -32.97 44.64 -3.77
C SER A 341 -32.65 45.60 -4.92
N GLY A 342 -33.74 46.04 -5.59
CA GLY A 342 -33.77 46.96 -6.73
C GLY A 342 -33.23 48.39 -6.48
N PRO A 343 -33.53 49.35 -7.38
CA PRO A 343 -32.68 50.50 -7.71
C PRO A 343 -32.27 51.47 -6.57
N LYS A 344 -32.85 51.38 -5.37
CA LYS A 344 -32.53 52.26 -4.24
C LYS A 344 -31.22 51.89 -3.52
N ASN A 345 -30.94 50.60 -3.29
CA ASN A 345 -29.75 50.16 -2.54
C ASN A 345 -28.48 50.22 -3.40
N VAL A 346 -28.61 49.93 -4.70
CA VAL A 346 -27.54 50.13 -5.70
C VAL A 346 -27.06 51.59 -5.74
N ASN A 347 -27.98 52.56 -5.65
CA ASN A 347 -27.62 53.98 -5.63
C ASN A 347 -26.90 54.41 -4.34
N LEU A 348 -27.15 53.74 -3.23
CA LEU A 348 -26.52 54.00 -1.93
C LEU A 348 -25.08 53.48 -1.92
N ILE A 349 -24.88 52.25 -2.41
CA ILE A 349 -23.54 51.66 -2.62
C ILE A 349 -22.75 52.48 -3.65
N ARG A 350 -23.38 52.87 -4.78
CA ARG A 350 -22.74 53.71 -5.80
C ARG A 350 -22.31 55.07 -5.25
N ARG A 351 -23.09 55.68 -4.35
CA ARG A 351 -22.72 56.93 -3.68
C ARG A 351 -21.53 56.76 -2.72
N ARG A 352 -21.47 55.65 -1.97
CA ARG A 352 -20.31 55.32 -1.11
C ARG A 352 -19.02 55.15 -1.92
N ILE A 353 -19.07 54.32 -2.98
CA ILE A 353 -17.94 54.14 -3.92
C ILE A 353 -17.49 55.50 -4.49
N GLN A 354 -18.43 56.35 -4.92
CA GLN A 354 -18.10 57.66 -5.49
C GLN A 354 -17.54 58.67 -4.48
N GLN A 355 -17.79 58.49 -3.18
CA GLN A 355 -17.26 59.38 -2.14
C GLN A 355 -15.85 58.98 -1.72
N GLU A 356 -15.54 57.69 -1.61
CA GLU A 356 -14.18 57.23 -1.27
C GLU A 356 -13.16 57.47 -2.39
N TYR A 357 -13.56 57.32 -3.66
CA TYR A 357 -12.68 57.58 -4.82
C TYR A 357 -12.46 59.08 -5.15
N ARG A 358 -13.00 60.01 -4.35
CA ARG A 358 -12.82 61.47 -4.51
C ARG A 358 -11.84 62.09 -3.51
N THR A 359 -11.27 61.29 -2.61
CA THR A 359 -10.14 61.60 -1.73
C THR A 359 -8.95 60.77 -2.13
#